data_AF-A0A9D7IV01-F1
#
_entry.id   AF-A0A9D7IV01-F1
#
_cell.length_a   1.000
_cell.length_b   1.000
_cell.length_c   1.000
_cell.angle_alpha   90.00
_cell.angle_beta   90.00
_cell.angle_gamma   90.00
#
_symmetry.space_group_name_H-M   'P 1'
#
loop_
_entity.id
_entity.type
_entity.pdbx_description
1 polymer ?
#
loop_
_entity_poly.entity_id
_entity_poly.type
_entity_poly.pdbx_seq_one_letter_code
_entity_poly.pdbx_strand_id
1 'polypeptide(L)'
;MLVLCASIAFMFERQARAAEPSRSSKIIRIGGIGSMVYASLTFTPMHDLMVTISLIFFMIAVLALLQALYASRKIGFLVAGCGCLVLLIASATIYYTEQYDFALPWAQRASFAVFTAWLVSLDFRVPRLRPGKNEKEFEK
;
A
#
# COMPACT_ATOMS: atom_id res chain seq x y z
N MET A 1 -2.91 16.08 -5.72
CA MET A 1 -3.08 15.06 -4.66
C MET A 1 -4.39 14.30 -4.78
N LEU A 2 -5.54 14.96 -4.91
CA LEU A 2 -6.84 14.28 -5.04
C LEU A 2 -6.93 13.30 -6.23
N VAL A 3 -6.50 13.73 -7.43
CA VAL A 3 -6.50 12.86 -8.62
C VAL A 3 -5.63 11.62 -8.41
N LEU A 4 -4.43 11.78 -7.83
CA LEU A 4 -3.52 10.68 -7.52
C LEU A 4 -4.11 9.73 -6.47
N CYS A 5 -4.70 10.27 -5.40
CA CYS A 5 -5.34 9.48 -4.36
C CYS A 5 -6.52 8.68 -4.93
N ALA A 6 -7.33 9.27 -5.81
CA ALA A 6 -8.40 8.58 -6.50
C ALA A 6 -7.89 7.46 -7.43
N SER A 7 -6.82 7.71 -8.20
CA SER A 7 -6.22 6.68 -9.06
C SER A 7 -5.65 5.50 -8.27
N ILE A 8 -4.93 5.77 -7.17
CA ILE A 8 -4.37 4.71 -6.33
C ILE A 8 -5.49 3.96 -5.57
N ALA A 9 -6.50 4.66 -5.07
CA ALA A 9 -7.67 4.02 -4.47
C ALA A 9 -8.36 3.06 -5.45
N PHE A 10 -8.50 3.47 -6.71
CA PHE A 10 -9.04 2.62 -7.78
C PHE A 10 -8.14 1.40 -8.07
N MET A 11 -6.81 1.57 -8.06
CA MET A 11 -5.88 0.44 -8.20
C MET A 11 -6.00 -0.54 -7.04
N PHE A 12 -6.07 -0.06 -5.79
CA PHE A 12 -6.30 -0.92 -4.63
C PHE A 12 -7.64 -1.63 -4.70
N GLU A 13 -8.70 -0.99 -5.21
CA GLU A 13 -9.98 -1.65 -5.42
C GLU A 13 -9.90 -2.75 -6.50
N ARG A 14 -9.20 -2.51 -7.61
CA ARG A 14 -8.97 -3.53 -8.64
C ARG A 14 -8.19 -4.71 -8.09
N GLN A 15 -7.12 -4.45 -7.34
CA GLN A 15 -6.32 -5.49 -6.70
C GLN A 15 -7.12 -6.26 -5.64
N ALA A 16 -7.96 -5.58 -4.85
CA ALA A 16 -8.85 -6.22 -3.89
C ALA A 16 -9.89 -7.10 -4.58
N ARG A 17 -10.43 -6.70 -5.74
CA ARG A 17 -11.36 -7.54 -6.53
C ARG A 17 -10.64 -8.71 -7.20
N ALA A 18 -9.39 -8.52 -7.60
CA ALA A 18 -8.54 -9.56 -8.19
C ALA A 18 -8.11 -10.60 -7.14
N ALA A 19 -8.02 -10.22 -5.87
CA ALA A 19 -7.96 -11.12 -4.73
C ALA A 19 -9.36 -11.71 -4.49
N GLU A 20 -9.57 -12.99 -4.80
CA GLU A 20 -10.83 -13.71 -4.52
C GLU A 20 -11.36 -13.40 -3.09
N PRO A 21 -12.69 -13.49 -2.84
CA PRO A 21 -13.30 -13.05 -1.59
C PRO A 21 -12.73 -13.79 -0.38
N SER A 22 -11.71 -13.19 0.20
CA SER A 22 -10.93 -13.61 1.36
C SER A 22 -10.84 -12.42 2.32
N ARG A 23 -10.49 -12.64 3.59
CA ARG A 23 -10.36 -11.52 4.54
C ARG A 23 -9.31 -10.53 4.05
N SER A 24 -8.26 -11.02 3.40
CA SER A 24 -7.22 -10.22 2.73
C SER A 24 -7.78 -9.21 1.72
N SER A 25 -8.75 -9.60 0.87
CA SER A 25 -9.38 -8.68 -0.10
C SER A 25 -10.08 -7.49 0.59
N LYS A 26 -10.82 -7.75 1.67
CA LYS A 26 -11.50 -6.70 2.44
C LYS A 26 -10.50 -5.77 3.11
N ILE A 27 -9.42 -6.32 3.67
CA ILE A 27 -8.36 -5.54 4.33
C ILE A 27 -7.62 -4.65 3.32
N ILE A 28 -7.28 -5.17 2.13
CA ILE A 28 -6.64 -4.39 1.06
C ILE A 28 -7.56 -3.24 0.63
N ARG A 29 -8.86 -3.49 0.49
CA ARG A 29 -9.83 -2.47 0.06
C ARG A 29 -9.99 -1.37 1.12
N ILE A 30 -10.25 -1.74 2.37
CA ILE A 30 -10.47 -0.79 3.46
C ILE A 30 -9.18 -0.04 3.79
N GLY A 31 -8.06 -0.75 3.88
CA GLY A 31 -6.73 -0.16 4.11
C GLY A 31 -6.33 0.79 2.99
N GLY A 32 -6.43 0.34 1.74
CA GLY A 32 -6.04 1.11 0.56
C GLY A 32 -6.90 2.35 0.37
N ILE A 33 -8.23 2.20 0.35
CA ILE A 33 -9.14 3.35 0.20
C ILE A 33 -9.04 4.28 1.41
N GLY A 34 -9.02 3.73 2.63
CA GLY A 34 -8.87 4.52 3.86
C GLY A 34 -7.61 5.37 3.85
N SER A 35 -6.46 4.79 3.46
CA SER A 35 -5.20 5.54 3.36
C SER A 35 -5.29 6.73 2.42
N MET A 36 -5.95 6.58 1.26
CA MET A 36 -6.09 7.63 0.26
C MET A 36 -7.06 8.74 0.69
N VAL A 37 -8.09 8.39 1.46
CA VAL A 37 -9.00 9.37 2.08
C VAL A 37 -8.21 10.22 3.09
N TYR A 38 -7.50 9.61 4.04
CA TYR A 38 -6.72 10.36 5.02
C TYR A 38 -5.57 11.17 4.39
N ALA A 39 -4.92 10.65 3.34
CA ALA A 39 -3.92 11.39 2.57
C ALA A 39 -4.51 12.61 1.84
N SER A 40 -5.79 12.57 1.47
CA SER A 40 -6.48 13.70 0.87
C SER A 40 -6.81 14.80 1.89
N LEU A 41 -6.90 14.44 3.18
CA LEU A 41 -7.17 15.34 4.30
C LEU A 41 -5.90 16.01 4.88
N THR A 42 -4.73 15.74 4.30
CA THR A 42 -3.45 16.32 4.71
C THR A 42 -3.37 17.85 4.56
N PHE A 43 -4.30 18.49 3.84
CA PHE A 43 -4.41 19.97 3.76
C PHE A 43 -4.96 20.64 5.02
N THR A 44 -5.28 19.88 6.07
CA THR A 44 -5.80 20.39 7.35
C THR A 44 -4.68 20.80 8.31
N PRO A 45 -4.94 21.66 9.31
CA PRO A 45 -3.94 22.05 10.32
C PRO A 45 -3.38 20.87 11.14
N MET A 46 -4.08 19.72 11.15
CA MET A 46 -3.62 18.46 11.75
C MET A 46 -2.88 17.59 10.72
N HIS A 47 -1.97 18.19 9.97
CA HIS A 47 -1.19 17.56 8.91
C HIS A 47 -0.52 16.25 9.38
N ASP A 48 0.26 16.31 10.45
CA ASP A 48 1.05 15.16 10.94
C ASP A 48 0.18 13.99 11.36
N LEU A 49 -0.94 14.26 12.01
CA LEU A 49 -1.86 13.23 12.45
C LEU A 49 -2.50 12.50 11.26
N MET A 50 -2.94 13.26 10.24
CA MET A 50 -3.55 12.70 9.04
C MET A 50 -2.55 11.87 8.24
N VAL A 51 -1.30 12.32 8.13
CA VAL A 51 -0.21 11.57 7.49
C VAL A 51 0.06 10.26 8.24
N THR A 52 0.12 10.31 9.57
CA THR A 52 0.35 9.11 10.40
C THR A 52 -0.76 8.07 10.23
N ILE A 53 -2.02 8.51 10.31
CA ILE A 53 -3.19 7.61 10.15
C ILE A 53 -3.20 7.02 8.73
N SER A 54 -2.95 7.83 7.71
CA SER A 54 -2.85 7.38 6.33
C SER A 54 -1.76 6.31 6.17
N LEU A 55 -0.58 6.54 6.76
CA LEU A 55 0.56 5.61 6.71
C LEU A 55 0.23 4.26 7.35
N ILE A 56 -0.46 4.26 8.50
CA ILE A 56 -0.88 3.03 9.18
C ILE A 56 -1.84 2.22 8.30
N PHE A 57 -2.86 2.88 7.75
CA PHE A 57 -3.82 2.23 6.84
C PHE A 57 -3.13 1.69 5.59
N PHE A 58 -2.19 2.45 5.05
CA PHE A 58 -1.41 2.06 3.88
C PHE A 58 -0.53 0.84 4.17
N MET A 59 0.18 0.82 5.30
CA MET A 59 0.98 -0.31 5.75
C MET A 59 0.14 -1.58 5.87
N ILE A 60 -1.03 -1.49 6.51
CA ILE A 60 -1.96 -2.62 6.64
C ILE A 60 -2.38 -3.14 5.24
N ALA A 61 -2.70 -2.23 4.31
CA ALA A 61 -3.08 -2.60 2.94
C ALA A 61 -1.94 -3.31 2.19
N VAL A 62 -0.71 -2.80 2.31
CA VAL A 62 0.48 -3.37 1.67
C VAL A 62 0.82 -4.73 2.26
N LEU A 63 0.74 -4.91 3.58
CA LEU A 63 0.97 -6.19 4.23
C LEU A 63 -0.05 -7.24 3.79
N ALA A 64 -1.34 -6.89 3.72
CA ALA A 64 -2.37 -7.78 3.20
C ALA A 64 -2.14 -8.14 1.71
N LEU A 65 -1.67 -7.18 0.91
CA LEU A 65 -1.30 -7.42 -0.49
C LEU A 65 -0.08 -8.33 -0.62
N LEU A 66 0.95 -8.14 0.21
CA LEU A 66 2.12 -9.02 0.28
C LEU A 66 1.75 -10.43 0.71
N GLN A 67 0.86 -10.58 1.69
CA GLN A 67 0.33 -11.87 2.13
C GLN A 67 -0.40 -12.58 0.99
N ALA A 68 -1.30 -11.89 0.27
CA ALA A 68 -2.00 -12.44 -0.89
C ALA A 68 -1.04 -12.88 -2.01
N LEU A 69 0.04 -12.13 -2.20
CA LEU A 69 1.07 -12.36 -3.20
C LEU A 69 1.99 -13.53 -2.86
N TYR A 70 2.34 -13.68 -1.57
CA TYR A 70 3.03 -14.85 -1.02
C TYR A 70 2.21 -16.11 -1.25
N ALA A 71 0.92 -16.02 -0.96
CA ALA A 71 -0.03 -17.11 -1.11
C ALA A 71 -0.22 -17.51 -2.60
N SER A 72 -0.10 -16.53 -3.52
CA SER A 72 -0.08 -16.73 -4.97
C SER A 72 1.28 -17.21 -5.53
N ARG A 73 2.29 -17.45 -4.69
CA ARG A 73 3.69 -17.81 -5.05
C ARG A 73 4.36 -16.83 -6.03
N LYS A 74 3.97 -15.55 -6.06
CA LYS A 74 4.55 -14.53 -6.94
C LYS A 74 5.75 -13.83 -6.28
N ILE A 75 6.82 -14.60 -6.01
CA ILE A 75 7.97 -14.17 -5.21
C ILE A 75 8.65 -12.91 -5.79
N GLY A 76 8.75 -12.78 -7.12
CA GLY A 76 9.37 -11.60 -7.73
C GLY A 76 8.69 -10.28 -7.36
N PHE A 77 7.36 -10.26 -7.32
CA PHE A 77 6.61 -9.08 -6.90
C PHE A 77 6.61 -8.90 -5.38
N LEU A 78 6.76 -9.98 -4.61
CA LEU A 78 6.87 -9.92 -3.16
C LEU A 78 8.17 -9.23 -2.75
N VAL A 79 9.29 -9.58 -3.38
CA VAL A 79 10.58 -8.91 -3.14
C VAL A 79 10.49 -7.42 -3.48
N ALA A 80 9.88 -7.08 -4.63
CA ALA A 80 9.67 -5.70 -5.01
C ALA A 80 8.78 -4.93 -4.01
N GLY A 81 7.71 -5.54 -3.50
CA GLY A 81 6.85 -4.94 -2.49
C GLY A 81 7.52 -4.79 -1.13
N CYS A 82 8.35 -5.76 -0.74
CA CYS A 82 9.17 -5.66 0.46
C CYS A 82 10.17 -4.48 0.35
N GLY A 83 10.79 -4.31 -0.81
CA GLY A 83 11.62 -3.13 -1.11
C GLY A 83 10.83 -1.82 -0.98
N CYS A 84 9.60 -1.77 -1.49
CA CYS A 84 8.72 -0.60 -1.33
C CYS A 84 8.42 -0.30 0.15
N LEU A 85 8.21 -1.34 0.96
CA LEU A 85 7.90 -1.19 2.39
C LEU A 85 9.11 -0.68 3.18
N VAL A 86 10.32 -1.16 2.86
CA VAL A 86 11.56 -0.61 3.43
C VAL A 86 11.73 0.85 3.05
N LEU A 87 11.47 1.22 1.79
CA LEU A 87 11.55 2.60 1.32
C LEU A 87 10.54 3.51 2.01
N LEU A 88 9.34 3.00 2.29
CA LEU A 88 8.31 3.70 3.05
C LEU A 88 8.77 3.96 4.49
N ILE A 89 9.29 2.95 5.19
CA ILE A 89 9.80 3.09 6.56
C ILE A 89 11.00 4.06 6.58
N ALA A 90 11.89 3.97 5.60
CA ALA A 90 12.99 4.93 5.45
C ALA A 90 12.46 6.36 5.29
N SER A 91 11.44 6.58 4.45
CA SER A 91 10.84 7.91 4.31
C SER A 91 10.15 8.40 5.59
N ALA A 92 9.51 7.51 6.35
CA ALA A 92 8.86 7.85 7.62
C ALA A 92 9.88 8.13 8.72
N THR A 93 10.99 7.41 8.78
CA THR A 93 12.07 7.69 9.73
C THR A 93 12.69 9.05 9.45
N ILE A 94 13.02 9.37 8.19
CA ILE A 94 13.54 10.69 7.82
C ILE A 94 12.56 11.81 8.23
N TYR A 95 11.24 11.57 8.07
CA TYR A 95 10.18 12.51 8.49
C TYR A 95 10.24 12.85 9.98
N TYR A 96 10.37 11.84 10.85
CA TYR A 96 10.36 12.05 12.29
C TYR A 96 11.70 12.46 12.89
N THR A 97 12.81 12.23 12.18
CA THR A 97 14.14 12.53 12.73
C THR A 97 14.54 13.99 12.52
N GLU A 98 13.79 14.77 11.72
CA GLU A 98 14.05 16.18 11.33
C GLU A 98 15.49 16.47 10.80
N GLN A 99 16.35 15.46 10.70
CA GLN A 99 17.77 15.61 10.34
C GLN A 99 17.98 15.96 8.86
N TYR A 100 16.95 15.82 8.00
CA TYR A 100 17.06 16.03 6.55
C TYR A 100 15.79 16.59 5.90
N ASP A 101 15.29 17.74 6.38
CA ASP A 101 14.12 18.42 5.78
C ASP A 101 14.28 18.70 4.28
N PHE A 102 15.51 18.94 3.82
CA PHE A 102 15.79 19.16 2.40
C PHE A 102 15.65 17.90 1.53
N ALA A 103 15.91 16.71 2.11
CA ALA A 103 15.83 15.44 1.38
C ALA A 103 14.43 14.80 1.44
N LEU A 104 13.58 15.25 2.36
CA LEU A 104 12.22 14.76 2.58
C LEU A 104 11.34 14.78 1.31
N PRO A 105 11.24 15.88 0.55
CA PRO A 105 10.42 15.90 -0.65
C PRO A 105 10.97 15.01 -1.78
N TRP A 106 12.29 14.78 -1.81
CA TRP A 106 12.91 13.87 -2.78
C TRP A 106 12.62 12.40 -2.44
N ALA A 107 12.81 12.03 -1.17
CA ALA A 107 12.53 10.68 -0.69
C ALA A 107 11.04 10.32 -0.87
N GLN A 108 10.13 11.23 -0.52
CA GLN A 108 8.69 10.99 -0.66
C GLN A 108 8.26 10.83 -2.13
N ARG A 109 8.80 11.64 -3.04
CA ARG A 109 8.53 11.51 -4.48
C ARG A 109 9.09 10.21 -5.06
N ALA A 110 10.28 9.81 -4.65
CA ALA A 110 10.90 8.55 -5.06
C ALA A 110 10.10 7.34 -4.56
N SER A 111 9.75 7.31 -3.27
CA SER A 111 8.91 6.26 -2.68
C SER A 111 7.57 6.14 -3.38
N PHE A 112 6.94 7.27 -3.70
CA PHE A 112 5.67 7.29 -4.41
C PHE A 112 5.79 6.76 -5.85
N ALA A 113 6.84 7.13 -6.57
CA ALA A 113 7.09 6.66 -7.93
C ALA A 113 7.35 5.14 -7.96
N VAL A 114 8.20 4.65 -7.06
CA VAL A 114 8.52 3.21 -6.94
C VAL A 114 7.26 2.42 -6.57
N PHE A 115 6.47 2.90 -5.62
CA PHE A 115 5.24 2.23 -5.19
C PHE A 115 4.20 2.17 -6.31
N THR A 116 4.01 3.28 -7.02
CA THR A 116 3.06 3.35 -8.15
C THR A 116 3.51 2.42 -9.27
N ALA A 117 4.80 2.40 -9.60
CA ALA A 117 5.35 1.49 -10.61
C ALA A 117 5.14 0.02 -10.20
N TRP A 118 5.30 -0.32 -8.92
CA TRP A 118 5.05 -1.66 -8.40
C TRP A 118 3.57 -2.05 -8.49
N LEU A 119 2.64 -1.17 -8.07
CA LEU A 119 1.20 -1.40 -8.18
C LEU A 119 0.75 -1.57 -9.63
N VAL A 120 1.22 -0.72 -10.53
CA VAL A 120 0.92 -0.84 -11.97
C VAL A 120 1.46 -2.16 -12.51
N SER A 121 2.70 -2.53 -12.17
CA SER A 121 3.28 -3.80 -12.60
C SER A 121 2.49 -5.01 -12.10
N LEU A 122 1.96 -4.94 -10.89
CA LEU A 122 1.06 -5.96 -10.33
C LEU A 122 -0.27 -6.04 -11.11
N ASP A 123 -0.90 -4.91 -11.41
CA ASP A 123 -2.19 -4.87 -12.14
C ASP A 123 -2.06 -5.46 -13.55
N PHE A 124 -0.95 -5.18 -14.26
CA PHE A 124 -0.71 -5.71 -15.60
C PHE A 124 -0.31 -7.19 -15.63
N ARG A 125 0.49 -7.66 -14.66
CA ARG A 125 1.10 -9.01 -14.69
C ARG A 125 0.38 -10.04 -13.82
N VAL A 126 -0.42 -9.59 -12.86
CA VAL A 126 -1.12 -10.46 -11.90
C VAL A 126 -2.60 -10.07 -11.83
N PRO A 127 -3.38 -10.32 -12.89
CA PRO A 127 -4.81 -9.98 -12.93
C PRO A 127 -5.69 -10.79 -11.96
N ARG A 128 -5.16 -11.86 -11.35
CA ARG A 128 -5.83 -12.63 -10.29
C ARG A 128 -4.83 -12.99 -9.20
N LEU A 129 -5.08 -12.49 -7.99
CA LEU A 129 -4.39 -12.89 -6.77
C LEU A 129 -5.18 -14.05 -6.17
N ARG A 130 -4.62 -15.26 -6.20
CA ARG A 130 -5.25 -16.41 -5.54
C ARG A 130 -4.87 -16.40 -4.07
N PRO A 131 -5.85 -16.36 -3.14
CA PRO A 131 -5.54 -16.64 -1.75
C PRO A 131 -5.06 -18.09 -1.68
N GLY A 132 -3.87 -18.26 -1.12
CA GLY A 132 -3.33 -19.58 -0.81
C GLY A 132 -4.27 -20.29 0.15
N LYS A 133 -4.44 -21.58 -0.07
CA LYS A 133 -5.39 -22.53 0.54
C LYS A 133 -5.51 -22.47 2.08
N ASN A 134 -4.59 -21.83 2.78
CA ASN A 134 -4.45 -21.83 4.24
C ASN A 134 -5.54 -21.02 4.99
N GLU A 135 -6.28 -20.13 4.32
CA GLU A 135 -7.35 -19.38 4.99
C GLU A 135 -8.68 -20.17 5.09
N LYS A 136 -8.82 -21.27 4.33
CA LYS A 136 -10.03 -22.13 4.38
C LYS A 136 -10.01 -23.14 5.52
N GLU A 137 -8.90 -23.28 6.24
CA GLU A 137 -8.74 -24.28 7.30
C GLU A 137 -9.01 -23.69 8.71
N PHE A 138 -8.99 -22.36 8.85
CA PHE A 138 -9.33 -21.66 10.10
C PHE A 138 -10.81 -21.24 10.20
N GLU A 139 -11.64 -21.65 9.24
CA GLU A 139 -13.09 -21.38 9.20
C GLU A 139 -13.93 -22.67 9.26
N LYS A 140 -13.37 -23.72 9.89
CA LYS A 140 -14.10 -24.89 10.39
C LYS A 140 -13.92 -24.98 11.90
#